data_AF-A0AAV2Q609-F1
#
_entry.id   AF-A0AAV2Q609-F1
#
_cell.length_a   1.000
_cell.length_b   1.000
_cell.length_c   1.000
_cell.angle_alpha   90.00
_cell.angle_beta   90.00
_cell.angle_gamma   90.00
#
_symmetry.space_group_name_H-M   'P 1'
#
loop_
_entity.id
_entity.type
_entity.pdbx_description
1 polymer ?
#
loop_
_entity_poly.entity_id
_entity_poly.type
_entity_poly.pdbx_seq_one_letter_code
_entity_poly.pdbx_strand_id
1 'polypeptide(L)'
;MVTTGALLCILGVCLGSAVAQTPEPYMGTYIGKLSTLHHDVVGDVYAIDNITMYVKGFSYDGEAPDAFFFAGNRDSVPSNKGFIIPDEKGTEQVLGPYRRKNLVLKFPITKKGQRSLNDVQWVSIWCRRFAIDFGHVKIPKDGKWPAPEVSSGLLSDKPLLTSSSVTISDKNTFKIEDFTYDGTVQDAIFVMGSGDAEAAGSQVPDEKGTMNPLRKYNKKALTLQVPKEVRGQPIQYFGVWSPTVGMLSSVVFNPDALLPPSIRELP
;
A
#
# COMPACT_ATOMS: atom_id res chain seq x y z
N MET A 1 -63.37 -40.49 28.65
CA MET A 1 -62.23 -39.83 29.31
C MET A 1 -60.97 -40.55 28.89
N VAL A 2 -59.86 -39.82 28.71
CA VAL A 2 -58.51 -40.28 28.32
C VAL A 2 -58.37 -40.59 26.81
N THR A 3 -57.43 -40.07 26.02
CA THR A 3 -56.73 -38.77 25.86
C THR A 3 -56.04 -38.86 24.50
N THR A 4 -56.06 -37.79 23.72
CA THR A 4 -55.31 -37.58 22.47
C THR A 4 -53.80 -37.50 22.72
N GLY A 5 -53.00 -38.20 21.93
CA GLY A 5 -51.55 -38.05 21.87
C GLY A 5 -51.12 -37.57 20.49
N ALA A 6 -50.84 -36.27 20.35
CA ALA A 6 -50.27 -35.69 19.14
C ALA A 6 -48.74 -35.68 19.26
N LEU A 7 -48.06 -36.30 18.30
CA LEU A 7 -46.60 -36.34 18.20
C LEU A 7 -46.11 -35.03 17.57
N LEU A 8 -45.38 -34.21 18.33
CA LEU A 8 -44.80 -32.95 17.86
C LEU A 8 -43.36 -33.20 17.39
N CYS A 9 -43.13 -33.27 16.08
CA CYS A 9 -41.79 -33.25 15.49
C CYS A 9 -41.25 -31.81 15.52
N ILE A 10 -40.26 -31.56 16.39
CA ILE A 10 -39.52 -30.29 16.41
C ILE A 10 -38.34 -30.41 15.44
N LEU A 11 -38.47 -29.77 14.27
CA LEU A 11 -37.36 -29.51 13.36
C LEU A 11 -36.45 -28.43 13.98
N GLY A 12 -35.29 -28.85 14.49
CA GLY A 12 -34.25 -27.94 14.92
C GLY A 12 -33.61 -27.24 13.72
N VAL A 13 -33.87 -25.95 13.55
CA VAL A 13 -33.16 -25.10 12.60
C VAL A 13 -31.84 -24.67 13.24
N CYS A 14 -30.73 -25.29 12.83
CA CYS A 14 -29.40 -24.82 13.17
C CYS A 14 -29.12 -23.51 12.43
N LEU A 15 -29.27 -22.38 13.13
CA LEU A 15 -28.76 -21.08 12.70
C LEU A 15 -27.23 -21.11 12.82
N GLY A 16 -26.55 -21.55 11.76
CA GLY A 16 -25.11 -21.36 11.61
C GLY A 16 -24.83 -19.87 11.42
N SER A 17 -24.26 -19.22 12.43
CA SER A 17 -23.73 -17.86 12.28
C SER A 17 -22.57 -17.89 11.28
N ALA A 18 -22.81 -17.41 10.07
CA ALA A 18 -21.73 -17.09 9.14
C ALA A 18 -20.93 -15.93 9.75
N VAL A 19 -19.78 -16.24 10.34
CA VAL A 19 -18.79 -15.23 10.68
C VAL A 19 -18.36 -14.61 9.36
N ALA A 20 -18.79 -13.37 9.09
CA ALA A 20 -18.26 -12.60 7.98
C ALA A 20 -16.76 -12.44 8.22
N GLN A 21 -15.94 -13.25 7.54
CA GLN A 21 -14.51 -13.02 7.47
C GLN A 21 -14.33 -11.67 6.76
N THR A 22 -14.00 -10.64 7.53
CA THR A 22 -13.48 -9.41 6.96
C THR A 22 -12.30 -9.79 6.07
N PRO A 23 -12.29 -9.42 4.78
CA PRO A 23 -11.15 -9.69 3.91
C PRO A 23 -9.88 -9.19 4.60
N GLU A 24 -8.86 -10.05 4.70
CA GLU A 24 -7.56 -9.63 5.24
C GLU A 24 -7.10 -8.37 4.49
N PRO A 25 -6.58 -7.35 5.20
CA PRO A 25 -6.13 -6.12 4.57
C PRO A 25 -5.07 -6.44 3.52
N TYR A 26 -5.16 -5.79 2.36
CA TYR A 26 -4.17 -5.95 1.29
C TYR A 26 -2.80 -5.43 1.74
N MET A 27 -1.78 -6.28 1.69
CA MET A 27 -0.43 -6.00 2.21
C MET A 27 0.61 -5.76 1.10
N GLY A 28 0.18 -5.76 -0.16
CA GLY A 28 1.07 -5.71 -1.33
C GLY A 28 1.26 -7.09 -1.98
N THR A 29 2.28 -7.20 -2.84
CA THR A 29 2.60 -8.46 -3.52
C THR A 29 3.28 -9.42 -2.56
N TYR A 30 2.70 -10.59 -2.32
CA TYR A 30 3.35 -11.62 -1.52
C TYR A 30 4.62 -12.13 -2.20
N ILE A 31 5.75 -12.05 -1.50
CA ILE A 31 7.06 -12.52 -1.99
C ILE A 31 7.27 -13.97 -1.57
N GLY A 32 7.05 -14.28 -0.30
CA GLY A 32 7.29 -15.61 0.25
C GLY A 32 7.50 -15.61 1.75
N LYS A 33 7.59 -16.82 2.31
CA LYS A 33 7.90 -17.04 3.72
C LYS A 33 9.41 -17.07 3.94
N LEU A 34 9.89 -16.46 5.02
CA LEU A 34 11.26 -16.68 5.49
C LEU A 34 11.46 -18.16 5.82
N SER A 35 12.56 -18.73 5.36
CA SER A 35 13.02 -20.04 5.82
C SER A 35 13.37 -19.99 7.30
N THR A 36 13.18 -21.11 7.99
CA THR A 36 13.52 -21.24 9.42
C THR A 36 14.74 -22.14 9.52
N LEU A 37 15.93 -21.55 9.59
CA LEU A 37 17.19 -22.30 9.68
C LEU A 37 17.73 -22.31 11.11
N HIS A 38 17.83 -21.13 11.72
CA HIS A 38 18.32 -20.93 13.09
C HIS A 38 17.52 -19.83 13.78
N HIS A 39 17.64 -19.76 15.10
CA HIS A 39 17.16 -18.64 15.92
C HIS A 39 15.67 -18.29 15.75
N ASP A 40 14.85 -19.32 15.49
CA ASP A 40 13.40 -19.23 15.35
C ASP A 40 12.92 -18.17 14.36
N VAL A 41 13.69 -17.94 13.30
CA VAL A 41 13.31 -16.99 12.24
C VAL A 41 12.06 -17.47 11.52
N VAL A 42 11.01 -16.65 11.58
CA VAL A 42 9.77 -16.82 10.83
C VAL A 42 9.25 -15.46 10.38
N GLY A 43 8.43 -15.44 9.34
CA GLY A 43 7.71 -14.26 8.87
C GLY A 43 7.29 -14.41 7.41
N ASP A 44 6.17 -13.80 7.05
CA ASP A 44 5.67 -13.73 5.68
C ASP A 44 6.02 -12.36 5.08
N VAL A 45 6.70 -12.36 3.93
CA VAL A 45 7.24 -11.15 3.32
C VAL A 45 6.38 -10.71 2.14
N TYR A 46 6.03 -9.43 2.12
CA TYR A 46 5.24 -8.76 1.08
C TYR A 46 6.00 -7.53 0.58
N ALA A 47 5.88 -7.22 -0.70
CA ALA A 47 6.32 -5.96 -1.29
C ALA A 47 5.21 -4.91 -1.17
N ILE A 48 5.41 -3.88 -0.34
CA ILE A 48 4.55 -2.68 -0.35
C ILE A 48 4.78 -1.91 -1.65
N ASP A 49 6.06 -1.73 -2.00
CA ASP A 49 6.52 -1.21 -3.28
C ASP A 49 7.91 -1.80 -3.59
N ASN A 50 8.58 -1.34 -4.65
CA ASN A 50 9.90 -1.83 -5.04
C ASN A 50 11.02 -1.55 -4.00
N ILE A 51 10.82 -0.63 -3.04
CA ILE A 51 11.84 -0.23 -2.05
C ILE A 51 11.40 -0.47 -0.60
N THR A 52 10.19 -0.98 -0.38
CA THR A 52 9.59 -1.13 0.94
C THR A 52 8.93 -2.50 1.05
N MET A 53 9.29 -3.24 2.08
CA MET A 53 8.72 -4.55 2.40
C MET A 53 7.89 -4.49 3.68
N TYR A 54 6.87 -5.33 3.73
CA TYR A 54 6.13 -5.65 4.94
C TYR A 54 6.44 -7.09 5.34
N VAL A 55 6.86 -7.31 6.59
CA VAL A 55 7.12 -8.64 7.15
C VAL A 55 6.09 -8.92 8.23
N LYS A 56 5.11 -9.78 7.92
CA LYS A 56 4.05 -10.17 8.84
C LYS A 56 4.56 -11.23 9.83
N GLY A 57 4.29 -11.03 11.12
CA GLY A 57 4.54 -12.03 12.15
C GLY A 57 6.01 -12.38 12.38
N PHE A 58 6.93 -11.46 12.12
CA PHE A 58 8.37 -11.66 12.28
C PHE A 58 8.75 -12.08 13.70
N SER A 59 9.53 -13.16 13.82
CA SER A 59 10.16 -13.56 15.08
C SER A 59 11.63 -13.89 14.85
N TYR A 60 12.43 -13.63 15.88
CA TYR A 60 13.86 -13.92 15.96
C TYR A 60 14.25 -13.92 17.45
N ASP A 61 14.97 -14.93 17.92
CA ASP A 61 15.22 -15.13 19.35
C ASP A 61 16.05 -14.01 20.01
N GLY A 62 16.89 -13.30 19.24
CA GLY A 62 17.75 -12.21 19.69
C GLY A 62 19.12 -12.64 20.22
N GLU A 63 19.49 -13.92 20.12
CA GLU A 63 20.68 -14.45 20.80
C GLU A 63 21.98 -14.24 20.04
N ALA A 64 21.94 -13.99 18.73
CA ALA A 64 23.15 -13.83 17.96
C ALA A 64 23.81 -12.45 18.18
N PRO A 65 25.15 -12.40 18.24
CA PRO A 65 25.89 -11.21 18.64
C PRO A 65 25.98 -10.11 17.55
N ASP A 66 25.62 -10.40 16.30
CA ASP A 66 25.85 -9.51 15.15
C ASP A 66 24.89 -9.82 13.99
N ALA A 67 23.59 -9.94 14.28
CA ALA A 67 22.52 -10.23 13.31
C ALA A 67 21.85 -8.97 12.76
N PHE A 68 21.53 -8.99 11.45
CA PHE A 68 20.88 -7.88 10.72
C PHE A 68 19.87 -8.39 9.71
N PHE A 69 18.92 -7.54 9.32
CA PHE A 69 18.27 -7.70 8.02
C PHE A 69 19.29 -7.40 6.94
N PHE A 70 19.45 -8.31 5.99
CA PHE A 70 20.53 -8.28 5.03
C PHE A 70 20.03 -8.72 3.67
N ALA A 71 20.58 -8.13 2.61
CA ALA A 71 20.21 -8.51 1.25
C ALA A 71 21.40 -8.50 0.32
N GLY A 72 21.35 -9.35 -0.70
CA GLY A 72 22.44 -9.51 -1.64
C GLY A 72 21.98 -10.04 -2.99
N ASN A 73 22.89 -9.95 -3.95
CA ASN A 73 22.61 -10.27 -5.35
C ASN A 73 23.76 -10.95 -6.08
N ARG A 74 24.88 -11.19 -5.39
CA ARG A 74 26.09 -11.76 -5.99
C ARG A 74 25.99 -13.26 -6.14
N ASP A 75 25.37 -13.91 -5.16
CA ASP A 75 25.18 -15.35 -5.10
C ASP A 75 23.67 -15.64 -5.04
N SER A 76 23.26 -16.81 -5.56
CA SER A 76 21.85 -17.24 -5.60
C SER A 76 21.28 -17.66 -4.24
N VAL A 77 22.13 -17.69 -3.21
CA VAL A 77 21.83 -17.96 -1.81
C VAL A 77 22.49 -16.91 -0.92
N PRO A 78 21.99 -16.69 0.30
CA PRO A 78 22.60 -15.78 1.26
C PRO A 78 24.11 -16.01 1.45
N SER A 79 24.87 -14.91 1.42
CA SER A 79 26.31 -14.89 1.60
C SER A 79 26.76 -13.59 2.26
N ASN A 80 28.03 -13.50 2.62
CA ASN A 80 28.60 -12.27 3.19
C ASN A 80 28.71 -11.10 2.19
N LYS A 81 28.31 -11.29 0.93
CA LYS A 81 28.35 -10.27 -0.13
C LYS A 81 26.99 -9.59 -0.31
N GLY A 82 26.61 -8.80 0.69
CA GLY A 82 25.34 -8.05 0.71
C GLY A 82 25.46 -6.67 1.33
N PHE A 83 24.32 -6.12 1.72
CA PHE A 83 24.19 -4.86 2.46
C PHE A 83 23.09 -4.99 3.52
N ILE A 84 23.21 -4.21 4.59
CA ILE A 84 22.22 -4.16 5.67
C ILE A 84 20.99 -3.41 5.18
N ILE A 85 19.81 -3.96 5.47
CA ILE A 85 18.54 -3.23 5.39
C ILE A 85 18.27 -2.67 6.79
N PRO A 86 18.03 -1.37 6.94
CA PRO A 86 17.67 -0.80 8.22
C PRO A 86 16.43 -1.46 8.83
N ASP A 87 16.39 -1.55 10.16
CA ASP A 87 15.25 -2.05 10.91
C ASP A 87 14.01 -1.14 10.78
N GLU A 88 12.91 -1.48 11.47
CA GLU A 88 11.66 -0.72 11.41
C GLU A 88 11.77 0.73 11.93
N LYS A 89 12.88 1.04 12.62
CA LYS A 89 13.20 2.39 13.14
C LYS A 89 14.16 3.14 12.22
N GLY A 90 14.56 2.52 11.11
CA GLY A 90 15.52 3.08 10.16
C GLY A 90 16.97 3.00 10.64
N THR A 91 17.29 2.08 11.54
CA THR A 91 18.65 1.92 12.09
C THR A 91 19.34 0.66 11.58
N GLU A 92 20.67 0.72 11.44
CA GLU A 92 21.51 -0.45 11.10
C GLU A 92 22.16 -1.05 12.36
N GLN A 93 21.40 -1.12 13.46
CA GLN A 93 21.88 -1.72 14.71
C GLN A 93 21.72 -3.24 14.70
N VAL A 94 22.50 -3.93 15.55
CA VAL A 94 22.35 -5.37 15.77
C VAL A 94 20.94 -5.65 16.25
N LEU A 95 20.27 -6.62 15.63
CA LEU A 95 18.89 -6.96 15.94
C LEU A 95 18.78 -7.56 17.35
N GLY A 96 17.85 -7.02 18.13
CA GLY A 96 17.37 -7.64 19.35
C GLY A 96 16.29 -8.70 19.09
N PRO A 97 15.64 -9.23 20.14
CA PRO A 97 14.58 -10.21 19.99
C PRO A 97 13.32 -9.62 19.36
N TYR A 98 12.70 -10.38 18.46
CA TYR A 98 11.37 -10.13 17.91
C TYR A 98 10.42 -11.28 18.26
N ARG A 99 9.17 -10.95 18.61
CA ARG A 99 8.13 -11.93 18.98
C ARG A 99 6.85 -11.61 18.22
N ARG A 100 6.64 -12.29 17.09
CA ARG A 100 5.48 -12.13 16.18
C ARG A 100 5.14 -10.66 15.88
N LYS A 101 6.16 -9.87 15.55
CA LYS A 101 5.99 -8.45 15.22
C LYS A 101 5.77 -8.26 13.72
N ASN A 102 4.89 -7.33 13.37
CA ASN A 102 4.76 -6.86 11.99
C ASN A 102 5.77 -5.73 11.75
N LEU A 103 6.54 -5.80 10.67
CA LEU A 103 7.61 -4.85 10.37
C LEU A 103 7.42 -4.22 9.00
N VAL A 104 7.72 -2.93 8.90
CA VAL A 104 7.90 -2.24 7.62
C VAL A 104 9.38 -1.92 7.47
N LEU A 105 10.02 -2.53 6.47
CA LEU A 105 11.45 -2.39 6.22
C LEU A 105 11.66 -1.65 4.90
N LYS A 106 12.48 -0.60 4.92
CA LYS A 106 12.79 0.19 3.72
C LYS A 106 14.22 -0.05 3.30
N PHE A 107 14.43 -0.34 2.03
CA PHE A 107 15.75 -0.46 1.45
C PHE A 107 16.53 0.87 1.57
N PRO A 108 17.83 0.82 1.89
CA PRO A 108 18.62 2.03 2.12
C PRO A 108 19.00 2.74 0.82
N ILE A 109 19.32 4.02 0.94
CA ILE A 109 20.07 4.75 -0.09
C ILE A 109 21.56 4.51 0.19
N THR A 110 22.29 4.06 -0.83
CA THR A 110 23.74 3.82 -0.73
C THR A 110 24.49 4.77 -1.66
N LYS A 111 25.83 4.72 -1.64
CA LYS A 111 26.67 5.44 -2.61
C LYS A 111 26.36 5.09 -4.08
N LYS A 112 25.70 3.96 -4.32
CA LYS A 112 25.29 3.50 -5.65
C LYS A 112 23.85 3.89 -6.00
N GLY A 113 23.19 4.69 -5.17
CA GLY A 113 21.77 5.05 -5.30
C GLY A 113 20.86 4.27 -4.35
N GLN A 114 19.56 4.49 -4.53
CA GLN A 114 18.47 3.79 -3.83
C GLN A 114 18.53 2.30 -4.15
N ARG A 115 18.56 1.45 -3.11
CA ARG A 115 18.42 -0.01 -3.27
C ARG A 115 16.96 -0.40 -3.35
N SER A 116 16.69 -1.55 -3.96
CA SER A 116 15.34 -2.03 -4.20
C SER A 116 15.27 -3.56 -4.25
N LEU A 117 14.05 -4.11 -4.26
CA LEU A 117 13.77 -5.52 -4.51
C LEU A 117 14.36 -5.99 -5.84
N ASN A 118 14.31 -5.15 -6.88
CA ASN A 118 14.92 -5.44 -8.19
C ASN A 118 16.45 -5.57 -8.15
N ASP A 119 17.11 -5.03 -7.13
CA ASP A 119 18.57 -5.10 -7.01
C ASP A 119 19.06 -6.36 -6.32
N VAL A 120 18.18 -7.19 -5.75
CA VAL A 120 18.52 -8.28 -4.84
C VAL A 120 17.94 -9.62 -5.29
N GLN A 121 18.62 -10.70 -4.93
CA GLN A 121 18.14 -12.08 -5.18
C GLN A 121 17.55 -12.72 -3.92
N TRP A 122 17.87 -12.18 -2.75
CA TRP A 122 17.40 -12.69 -1.46
C TRP A 122 17.44 -11.59 -0.41
N VAL A 123 16.59 -11.76 0.61
CA VAL A 123 16.61 -11.04 1.88
C VAL A 123 16.74 -12.07 2.98
N SER A 124 17.63 -11.84 3.94
CA SER A 124 18.04 -12.80 4.98
C SER A 124 18.16 -12.10 6.34
N ILE A 125 17.98 -12.88 7.40
CA ILE A 125 18.45 -12.55 8.72
C ILE A 125 19.86 -13.14 8.81
N TRP A 126 20.86 -12.27 8.71
CA TRP A 126 22.25 -12.67 8.54
C TRP A 126 23.09 -12.31 9.75
N CYS A 127 23.81 -13.28 10.30
CA CYS A 127 24.84 -13.01 11.31
C CYS A 127 26.19 -12.78 10.63
N ARG A 128 26.65 -11.52 10.63
CA ARG A 128 27.91 -11.16 9.98
C ARG A 128 29.12 -11.79 10.67
N ARG A 129 29.12 -11.85 12.00
CA ARG A 129 30.24 -12.41 12.79
C ARG A 129 30.52 -13.88 12.45
N PHE A 130 29.48 -14.68 12.23
CA PHE A 130 29.63 -16.11 11.94
C PHE A 130 29.45 -16.45 10.45
N ALA A 131 29.05 -15.47 9.64
CA ALA A 131 28.71 -15.66 8.23
C ALA A 131 27.65 -16.77 8.03
N ILE A 132 26.59 -16.73 8.84
CA ILE A 132 25.49 -17.71 8.83
C ILE A 132 24.17 -16.99 8.53
N ASP A 133 23.37 -17.63 7.68
CA ASP A 133 21.98 -17.29 7.41
C ASP A 133 21.05 -17.98 8.41
N PHE A 134 20.23 -17.20 9.10
CA PHE A 134 19.24 -17.74 10.05
C PHE A 134 17.88 -17.99 9.41
N GLY A 135 17.65 -17.40 8.25
CA GLY A 135 16.41 -17.50 7.52
C GLY A 135 16.35 -16.47 6.41
N HIS A 136 15.90 -16.88 5.24
CA HIS A 136 15.84 -16.03 4.06
C HIS A 136 14.59 -16.26 3.23
N VAL A 137 14.27 -15.27 2.42
CA VAL A 137 13.32 -15.37 1.32
C VAL A 137 14.04 -15.04 0.02
N LYS A 138 13.73 -15.78 -1.04
CA LYS A 138 14.23 -15.48 -2.39
C LYS A 138 13.36 -14.42 -3.04
N ILE A 139 13.99 -13.49 -3.74
CA ILE A 139 13.29 -12.45 -4.50
C ILE A 139 13.15 -12.91 -5.95
N PRO A 140 11.91 -13.04 -6.47
CA PRO A 140 11.67 -13.31 -7.88
C PRO A 140 12.34 -12.28 -8.80
N LYS A 141 13.03 -12.74 -9.85
CA LYS A 141 13.71 -11.85 -10.82
C LYS A 141 12.74 -10.96 -11.59
N ASP A 142 11.58 -11.50 -11.95
CA ASP A 142 10.54 -10.81 -12.72
C ASP A 142 9.36 -10.41 -11.84
N GLY A 143 9.64 -10.08 -10.58
CA GLY A 143 8.61 -9.72 -9.62
C GLY A 143 7.89 -8.43 -10.01
N LYS A 144 6.55 -8.46 -9.96
CA LYS A 144 5.70 -7.29 -10.16
C LYS A 144 5.41 -6.64 -8.81
N TRP A 145 6.08 -5.54 -8.54
CA TRP A 145 5.93 -4.79 -7.30
C TRP A 145 4.90 -3.69 -7.47
N PRO A 146 4.09 -3.41 -6.44
CA PRO A 146 3.19 -2.28 -6.50
C PRO A 146 3.97 -0.97 -6.66
N ALA A 147 3.37 0.01 -7.33
CA ALA A 147 4.00 1.30 -7.56
C ALA A 147 2.95 2.42 -7.59
N PRO A 148 3.29 3.62 -7.09
CA PRO A 148 2.45 4.79 -7.30
C PRO A 148 2.16 4.99 -8.78
N GLU A 149 0.93 5.36 -9.09
CA GLU A 149 0.51 5.64 -10.44
C GLU A 149 0.52 7.14 -10.69
N VAL A 150 1.18 7.58 -11.76
CA VAL A 150 1.32 8.99 -12.13
C VAL A 150 0.59 9.23 -13.43
N SER A 151 -0.34 10.18 -13.43
CA SER A 151 -0.96 10.71 -14.64
C SER A 151 -0.43 12.12 -14.93
N SER A 152 -0.76 12.63 -16.11
CA SER A 152 -0.52 14.04 -16.44
C SER A 152 -1.23 14.96 -15.45
N GLY A 153 -0.88 16.25 -15.49
CA GLY A 153 -1.63 17.24 -14.74
C GLY A 153 -3.01 17.53 -15.34
N LEU A 154 -3.83 18.20 -14.55
CA LEU A 154 -5.08 18.80 -14.99
C LEU A 154 -4.78 19.99 -15.89
N LEU A 155 -5.57 20.15 -16.95
CA LEU A 155 -5.51 21.29 -17.85
C LEU A 155 -6.91 21.59 -18.37
N SER A 156 -7.36 22.82 -18.22
CA SER A 156 -8.63 23.32 -18.79
C SER A 156 -8.39 24.23 -20.01
N ASP A 157 -9.38 24.34 -20.89
CA ASP A 157 -9.30 25.11 -22.16
C ASP A 157 -9.04 26.61 -21.99
N LYS A 158 -9.43 27.17 -20.84
CA LYS A 158 -9.02 28.50 -20.36
C LYS A 158 -8.13 28.30 -19.14
N PRO A 159 -7.21 29.21 -18.77
CA PRO A 159 -6.31 29.06 -17.61
C PRO A 159 -7.05 29.21 -16.25
N LEU A 160 -8.21 28.59 -16.15
CA LEU A 160 -9.05 28.40 -14.98
C LEU A 160 -8.38 27.45 -14.00
N LEU A 161 -7.85 26.34 -14.50
CA LEU A 161 -7.40 25.18 -13.74
C LEU A 161 -6.19 24.53 -14.38
N THR A 162 -5.11 24.37 -13.61
CA THR A 162 -3.93 23.61 -14.03
C THR A 162 -3.29 22.83 -12.87
N SER A 163 -2.61 21.73 -13.20
CA SER A 163 -1.65 21.07 -12.31
C SER A 163 -0.50 20.48 -13.13
N SER A 164 0.61 20.12 -12.50
CA SER A 164 1.74 19.49 -13.20
C SER A 164 1.60 17.97 -13.29
N SER A 165 1.09 17.34 -12.23
CA SER A 165 0.79 15.91 -12.20
C SER A 165 -0.31 15.60 -11.18
N VAL A 166 -0.90 14.42 -11.35
CA VAL A 166 -1.75 13.77 -10.35
C VAL A 166 -1.20 12.37 -10.10
N THR A 167 -0.92 12.03 -8.84
CA THR A 167 -0.29 10.76 -8.47
C THR A 167 -1.11 10.02 -7.43
N ILE A 168 -1.60 8.82 -7.76
CA ILE A 168 -2.18 7.90 -6.77
C ILE A 168 -1.02 7.21 -6.06
N SER A 169 -0.79 7.59 -4.80
CA SER A 169 0.36 7.14 -4.01
C SER A 169 0.16 5.74 -3.44
N ASP A 170 -1.05 5.47 -2.95
CA ASP A 170 -1.49 4.18 -2.43
C ASP A 170 -3.01 4.05 -2.60
N LYS A 171 -3.60 2.94 -2.16
CA LYS A 171 -5.05 2.71 -2.23
C LYS A 171 -5.94 3.76 -1.53
N ASN A 172 -5.37 4.62 -0.69
CA ASN A 172 -6.11 5.59 0.12
C ASN A 172 -5.69 7.04 -0.09
N THR A 173 -4.59 7.30 -0.79
CA THR A 173 -3.97 8.62 -0.85
C THR A 173 -3.55 8.93 -2.27
N PHE A 174 -3.86 10.14 -2.72
CA PHE A 174 -3.32 10.68 -3.96
C PHE A 174 -2.86 12.12 -3.76
N LYS A 175 -2.04 12.59 -4.70
CA LYS A 175 -1.37 13.89 -4.65
C LYS A 175 -1.57 14.63 -5.96
N ILE A 176 -1.60 15.95 -5.86
CA ILE A 176 -1.67 16.85 -7.01
C ILE A 176 -0.54 17.86 -6.85
N GLU A 177 0.34 17.96 -7.84
CA GLU A 177 1.46 18.88 -7.82
C GLU A 177 1.13 20.17 -8.58
N ASP A 178 1.63 21.30 -8.08
CA ASP A 178 1.45 22.64 -8.65
C ASP A 178 0.00 23.05 -8.98
N PHE A 179 -0.97 22.60 -8.18
CA PHE A 179 -2.39 22.86 -8.42
C PHE A 179 -2.73 24.36 -8.37
N THR A 180 -3.31 24.86 -9.44
CA THR A 180 -3.75 26.25 -9.60
C THR A 180 -5.21 26.25 -10.04
N TYR A 181 -6.03 27.02 -9.34
CA TYR A 181 -7.45 27.16 -9.65
C TYR A 181 -7.89 28.58 -9.31
N ASP A 182 -8.52 29.30 -10.24
CA ASP A 182 -8.79 30.73 -10.09
C ASP A 182 -9.99 31.07 -9.18
N GLY A 183 -10.88 30.10 -8.92
CA GLY A 183 -12.07 30.25 -8.08
C GLY A 183 -13.29 30.88 -8.77
N THR A 184 -13.29 31.01 -10.10
CA THR A 184 -14.42 31.63 -10.83
C THR A 184 -15.67 30.75 -10.86
N VAL A 185 -15.53 29.42 -10.77
CA VAL A 185 -16.64 28.45 -10.71
C VAL A 185 -16.91 28.07 -9.25
N GLN A 186 -17.83 28.78 -8.60
CA GLN A 186 -18.00 28.74 -7.14
C GLN A 186 -18.46 27.39 -6.56
N ASP A 187 -19.00 26.50 -7.39
CA ASP A 187 -19.51 25.17 -7.01
C ASP A 187 -18.59 24.03 -7.48
N ALA A 188 -17.37 24.34 -7.94
CA ALA A 188 -16.41 23.34 -8.36
C ALA A 188 -15.98 22.46 -7.17
N ILE A 189 -15.86 21.15 -7.38
CA ILE A 189 -15.45 20.15 -6.39
C ILE A 189 -14.47 19.16 -7.02
N PHE A 190 -13.68 18.50 -6.20
CA PHE A 190 -12.89 17.35 -6.64
C PHE A 190 -13.77 16.12 -6.74
N VAL A 191 -13.58 15.33 -7.80
CA VAL A 191 -14.31 14.09 -8.03
C VAL A 191 -13.38 12.98 -8.51
N MET A 192 -13.73 11.74 -8.20
CA MET A 192 -12.99 10.55 -8.56
C MET A 192 -13.96 9.40 -8.85
N GLY A 193 -13.64 8.55 -9.82
CA GLY A 193 -14.51 7.42 -10.13
C GLY A 193 -13.92 6.38 -11.07
N SER A 194 -14.78 5.44 -11.42
CA SER A 194 -14.55 4.39 -12.40
C SER A 194 -15.47 4.60 -13.61
N GLY A 195 -15.05 4.18 -14.80
CA GLY A 195 -15.85 4.28 -16.02
C GLY A 195 -15.69 5.63 -16.73
N ASP A 196 -16.81 6.21 -17.16
CA ASP A 196 -16.82 7.44 -17.95
C ASP A 196 -16.25 8.64 -17.15
N ALA A 197 -15.15 9.20 -17.66
CA ALA A 197 -14.45 10.33 -17.05
C ALA A 197 -15.23 11.65 -17.15
N GLU A 198 -16.36 11.68 -17.86
CA GLU A 198 -17.28 12.82 -17.91
C GLU A 198 -18.39 12.76 -16.84
N ALA A 199 -18.56 11.62 -16.15
CA ALA A 199 -19.53 11.49 -15.08
C ALA A 199 -19.12 12.26 -13.81
N ALA A 200 -20.10 12.64 -12.98
CA ALA A 200 -19.86 13.40 -11.75
C ALA A 200 -19.04 12.66 -10.67
N GLY A 201 -18.84 11.35 -10.81
CA GLY A 201 -18.02 10.53 -9.90
C GLY A 201 -18.46 10.57 -8.44
N SER A 202 -17.56 10.15 -7.55
CA SER A 202 -17.68 10.35 -6.11
C SER A 202 -16.89 11.58 -5.69
N GLN A 203 -17.49 12.44 -4.87
CA GLN A 203 -16.83 13.65 -4.40
C GLN A 203 -15.62 13.31 -3.52
N VAL A 204 -14.52 14.00 -3.75
CA VAL A 204 -13.29 13.88 -2.98
C VAL A 204 -13.17 15.06 -2.02
N PRO A 205 -12.89 14.80 -0.73
CA PRO A 205 -12.65 15.88 0.22
C PRO A 205 -11.36 16.65 -0.13
N ASP A 206 -11.35 17.94 0.18
CA ASP A 206 -10.15 18.78 0.02
C ASP A 206 -9.04 18.38 1.02
N GLU A 207 -7.90 19.08 0.98
CA GLU A 207 -6.74 18.73 1.82
C GLU A 207 -6.98 18.94 3.32
N LYS A 208 -8.11 19.59 3.68
CA LYS A 208 -8.57 19.75 5.06
C LYS A 208 -9.62 18.73 5.45
N GLY A 209 -9.99 17.81 4.55
CA GLY A 209 -11.04 16.82 4.77
C GLY A 209 -12.46 17.37 4.58
N THR A 210 -12.63 18.54 3.96
CA THR A 210 -13.94 19.18 3.79
C THR A 210 -14.56 18.86 2.43
N MET A 211 -15.89 18.78 2.39
CA MET A 211 -16.68 18.54 1.16
C MET A 211 -17.20 19.86 0.56
N ASN A 212 -16.58 20.98 0.91
CA ASN A 212 -16.98 22.29 0.42
C ASN A 212 -16.46 22.51 -1.01
N PRO A 213 -17.08 23.43 -1.77
CA PRO A 213 -16.53 23.85 -3.04
C PRO A 213 -15.09 24.37 -2.94
N LEU A 214 -14.36 24.20 -4.02
CA LEU A 214 -12.96 24.58 -4.13
C LEU A 214 -12.81 26.09 -4.02
N ARG A 215 -11.96 26.51 -3.09
CA ARG A 215 -11.45 27.88 -3.02
C ARG A 215 -10.38 28.09 -4.10
N LYS A 216 -9.88 29.33 -4.21
CA LYS A 216 -8.74 29.64 -5.07
C LYS A 216 -7.46 28.90 -4.62
N TYR A 217 -6.71 28.37 -5.58
CA TYR A 217 -5.39 27.74 -5.38
C TYR A 217 -4.35 28.39 -6.30
N ASN A 218 -3.10 28.45 -5.85
CA ASN A 218 -2.00 29.00 -6.63
C ASN A 218 -0.76 28.11 -6.42
N LYS A 219 -0.43 27.27 -7.42
CA LYS A 219 0.70 26.34 -7.42
C LYS A 219 0.86 25.55 -6.11
N LYS A 220 -0.25 25.05 -5.56
CA LYS A 220 -0.25 24.34 -4.28
C LYS A 220 -0.10 22.85 -4.51
N ALA A 221 0.82 22.21 -3.80
CA ALA A 221 0.84 20.75 -3.69
C ALA A 221 -0.29 20.29 -2.73
N LEU A 222 -1.13 19.38 -3.19
CA LEU A 222 -2.26 18.83 -2.42
C LEU A 222 -2.02 17.36 -2.15
N THR A 223 -2.36 16.91 -0.95
CA THR A 223 -2.44 15.48 -0.59
C THR A 223 -3.85 15.22 -0.10
N LEU A 224 -4.56 14.36 -0.82
CA LEU A 224 -5.98 14.10 -0.66
C LEU A 224 -6.21 12.63 -0.32
N GLN A 225 -7.34 12.35 0.32
CA GLN A 225 -7.75 10.99 0.67
C GLN A 225 -8.72 10.45 -0.36
N VAL A 226 -8.52 9.20 -0.77
CA VAL A 226 -9.48 8.47 -1.61
C VAL A 226 -10.78 8.28 -0.81
N PRO A 227 -11.94 8.69 -1.35
CA PRO A 227 -13.23 8.56 -0.69
C PRO A 227 -13.55 7.09 -0.37
N LYS A 228 -14.17 6.84 0.78
CA LYS A 228 -14.46 5.48 1.24
C LYS A 228 -15.36 4.71 0.26
N GLU A 229 -16.20 5.43 -0.45
CA GLU A 229 -17.19 4.95 -1.41
C GLU A 229 -16.53 4.27 -2.63
N VAL A 230 -15.32 4.72 -3.00
CA VAL A 230 -14.55 4.19 -4.14
C VAL A 230 -13.33 3.38 -3.71
N ARG A 231 -13.06 3.25 -2.40
CA ARG A 231 -11.96 2.41 -1.91
C ARG A 231 -12.15 0.96 -2.32
N GLY A 232 -11.08 0.36 -2.83
CA GLY A 232 -11.09 -1.01 -3.32
C GLY A 232 -11.69 -1.20 -4.71
N GLN A 233 -12.21 -0.14 -5.33
CA GLN A 233 -12.61 -0.13 -6.74
C GLN A 233 -11.46 0.41 -7.62
N PRO A 234 -11.37 0.02 -8.90
CA PRO A 234 -10.40 0.60 -9.83
C PRO A 234 -10.66 2.10 -10.01
N ILE A 235 -9.73 2.95 -9.59
CA ILE A 235 -9.81 4.39 -9.84
C ILE A 235 -9.36 4.62 -11.29
N GLN A 236 -10.27 5.08 -12.15
CA GLN A 236 -9.97 5.29 -13.58
C GLN A 236 -9.84 6.76 -13.93
N TYR A 237 -10.41 7.67 -13.14
CA TYR A 237 -10.23 9.09 -13.33
C TYR A 237 -10.27 9.88 -12.04
N PHE A 238 -9.65 11.05 -12.10
CA PHE A 238 -9.75 12.11 -11.12
C PHE A 238 -9.97 13.43 -11.86
N GLY A 239 -10.80 14.32 -11.34
CA GLY A 239 -11.05 15.60 -11.98
C GLY A 239 -11.60 16.67 -11.05
N VAL A 240 -11.79 17.84 -11.64
CA VAL A 240 -12.55 18.93 -11.05
C VAL A 240 -13.84 19.06 -11.83
N TRP A 241 -14.96 18.94 -11.12
CA TRP A 241 -16.29 18.95 -11.68
C TRP A 241 -17.15 20.01 -10.99
N SER A 242 -18.09 20.59 -11.72
CA SER A 242 -19.08 21.55 -11.21
C SER A 242 -20.49 21.05 -11.53
N PRO A 243 -21.45 21.09 -10.58
CA PRO A 243 -22.85 20.81 -10.85
C PRO A 243 -23.47 21.66 -11.96
N THR A 244 -23.00 22.90 -12.13
CA THR A 244 -23.56 23.83 -13.11
C THR A 244 -22.87 23.77 -14.48
N VAL A 245 -21.59 23.42 -14.54
CA VAL A 245 -20.78 23.45 -15.78
C VAL A 245 -20.46 22.06 -16.32
N GLY A 246 -20.41 21.04 -15.45
CA GLY A 246 -19.90 19.71 -15.77
C GLY A 246 -18.41 19.56 -15.45
N MET A 247 -17.72 18.64 -16.14
CA MET A 247 -16.31 18.36 -15.93
C MET A 247 -15.45 19.52 -16.46
N LEU A 248 -14.68 20.17 -15.58
CA LEU A 248 -13.80 21.29 -15.94
C LEU A 248 -12.45 20.80 -16.47
N SER A 249 -11.93 19.72 -15.88
CA SER A 249 -10.75 19.00 -16.33
C SER A 249 -10.67 17.66 -15.60
N SER A 250 -10.18 16.64 -16.28
CA SER A 250 -9.93 15.33 -15.68
C SER A 250 -8.64 14.72 -16.20
N VAL A 251 -8.15 13.75 -15.46
CA VAL A 251 -7.03 12.88 -15.81
C VAL A 251 -7.49 11.44 -15.65
N VAL A 252 -6.94 10.56 -16.47
CA VAL A 252 -7.24 9.13 -16.44
C VAL A 252 -6.08 8.33 -15.87
N PHE A 253 -6.43 7.18 -15.31
CA PHE A 253 -5.53 6.19 -14.73
C PHE A 253 -5.81 4.82 -15.34
N ASN A 254 -4.80 3.98 -15.33
CA ASN A 254 -4.86 2.58 -15.70
C ASN A 254 -5.66 1.80 -14.64
N PRO A 255 -6.83 1.22 -14.98
CA PRO A 255 -7.62 0.44 -14.04
C PRO A 255 -6.89 -0.78 -13.46
N ASP A 256 -5.89 -1.30 -14.18
CA ASP A 256 -5.13 -2.49 -13.79
C ASP A 256 -3.84 -2.16 -13.04
N ALA A 257 -3.64 -0.89 -12.66
CA ALA A 257 -2.46 -0.47 -11.91
C ALA A 257 -2.40 -1.18 -10.55
N LEU A 258 -1.26 -1.82 -10.29
CA LEU A 258 -0.98 -2.44 -9.01
C LEU A 258 -0.53 -1.37 -8.01
N LEU A 259 -1.50 -0.75 -7.34
CA LEU A 259 -1.22 0.30 -6.36
C LEU A 259 -0.66 -0.27 -5.04
N PRO A 260 0.23 0.47 -4.35
CA PRO A 260 0.71 0.11 -3.03
C PRO A 260 -0.44 0.01 -2.01
N PRO A 261 -0.32 -0.88 -1.01
CA PRO A 261 -1.18 -0.82 0.16
C PRO A 261 -0.93 0.48 0.93
N SER A 262 -1.93 0.96 1.67
CA SER A 262 -1.70 2.08 2.57
C SER A 262 -1.04 1.59 3.85
N ILE A 263 0.16 2.08 4.14
CA ILE A 263 0.95 1.65 5.31
C ILE A 263 0.18 1.83 6.61
N ARG A 264 -0.71 2.83 6.69
CA ARG A 264 -1.53 3.12 7.87
C ARG A 264 -2.64 2.09 8.14
N GLU A 265 -2.96 1.26 7.15
CA GLU A 265 -4.00 0.22 7.25
C GLU A 265 -3.41 -1.19 7.27
N LEU A 266 -2.08 -1.33 7.33
CA LEU A 266 -1.42 -2.61 7.58
C LEU A 266 -1.67 -3.05 9.04
N PRO A 267 -1.83 -4.35 9.29
CA PRO A 267 -2.20 -4.86 10.62
C PRO A 267 -1.04 -4.93 11.63
#